data_AF-A0A9E0PSU1-F1
#
_entry.id   AF-A0A9E0PSU1-F1
#
_cell.length_a   1.000
_cell.length_b   1.000
_cell.length_c   1.000
_cell.angle_alpha   90.00
_cell.angle_beta   90.00
_cell.angle_gamma   90.00
#
_symmetry.space_group_name_H-M   'P 1'
#
loop_
_entity.id
_entity.type
_entity.pdbx_description
1 polymer ?
#
loop_
_entity_poly.entity_id
_entity_poly.type
_entity_poly.pdbx_seq_one_letter_code
_entity_poly.pdbx_strand_id
1 'polypeptide(L)'
;MKRLLSDPRFYVAWLVVLVGALFAAYAIDPYVFGFAVLGLGAATGLLCFSGGLFVVLNPGASRWARGTVLVSLLLAVALVVGSLAVLGTFRWA
;
A
#
# COMPACT_ATOMS: atom_id res chain seq x y z
N MET A 1 14.88 11.69 5.57
CA MET A 1 13.88 11.32 4.53
C MET A 1 14.46 10.48 3.38
N LYS A 2 15.54 10.91 2.70
CA LYS A 2 16.13 10.16 1.56
C LYS A 2 16.45 8.68 1.85
N ARG A 3 16.82 8.34 3.09
CA ARG A 3 17.23 6.98 3.50
C ARG A 3 16.06 5.99 3.71
N LEU A 4 14.87 6.51 3.96
CA LEU A 4 13.70 5.71 4.38
C LEU A 4 12.93 5.16 3.17
N LEU A 5 12.75 6.01 2.14
CA LEU A 5 12.14 5.62 0.85
C LEU A 5 13.10 4.80 -0.04
N SER A 6 14.38 4.74 0.30
CA SER A 6 15.37 3.92 -0.41
C SER A 6 15.51 2.52 0.15
N ASP A 7 14.88 2.22 1.30
CA ASP A 7 14.98 0.90 1.93
C ASP A 7 13.81 0.00 1.49
N PRO A 8 14.08 -1.13 0.81
CA PRO A 8 13.03 -2.09 0.42
C PRO A 8 12.17 -2.57 1.59
N ARG A 9 12.74 -2.62 2.80
CA ARG A 9 12.03 -3.07 4.01
C ARG A 9 10.86 -2.17 4.37
N PHE A 10 10.94 -0.88 4.02
CA PHE A 10 9.87 0.07 4.28
C PHE A 10 8.60 -0.28 3.49
N TYR A 11 8.75 -0.69 2.23
CA TYR A 11 7.62 -1.09 1.38
C TYR A 11 6.98 -2.40 1.85
N VAL A 12 7.79 -3.33 2.34
CA VAL A 12 7.28 -4.57 2.95
C VAL A 12 6.54 -4.25 4.26
N ALA A 13 7.12 -3.41 5.12
CA ALA A 13 6.48 -2.98 6.36
C ALA A 13 5.15 -2.27 6.10
N TRP A 14 5.08 -1.43 5.06
CA TRP A 14 3.83 -0.80 4.64
C TRP A 14 2.75 -1.82 4.29
N LEU A 15 3.10 -2.86 3.51
CA LEU A 15 2.16 -3.92 3.16
C LEU A 15 1.60 -4.62 4.42
N VAL A 16 2.45 -4.91 5.41
CA VAL A 16 2.01 -5.52 6.68
C VAL A 16 1.07 -4.59 7.45
N VAL A 17 1.41 -3.29 7.53
CA VAL A 17 0.56 -2.28 8.18
C VAL A 17 -0.78 -2.15 7.45
N LEU A 18 -0.78 -2.13 6.13
CA LEU A 18 -1.95 -2.01 5.29
C LEU A 18 -2.94 -3.17 5.54
N VAL A 19 -2.43 -4.41 5.54
CA VAL A 19 -3.23 -5.60 5.85
C VAL A 19 -3.83 -5.51 7.25
N GLY A 20 -3.00 -5.21 8.26
CA GLY A 20 -3.46 -5.13 9.65
C GLY A 20 -4.51 -4.04 9.87
N ALA A 21 -4.28 -2.86 9.31
CA ALA A 21 -5.19 -1.72 9.43
C ALA A 21 -6.53 -1.97 8.74
N LEU A 22 -6.52 -2.52 7.52
CA LEU A 22 -7.76 -2.83 6.79
C LEU A 22 -8.55 -3.96 7.45
N PHE A 23 -7.87 -5.00 7.94
CA PHE A 23 -8.51 -6.08 8.68
C PHE A 23 -9.15 -5.57 9.98
N ALA A 24 -8.42 -4.75 10.75
CA ALA A 24 -8.94 -4.14 11.96
C ALA A 24 -10.14 -3.22 11.66
N ALA A 25 -10.04 -2.37 10.65
CA ALA A 25 -11.14 -1.48 10.26
C ALA A 25 -12.38 -2.25 9.81
N TYR A 26 -12.21 -3.32 9.04
CA TYR A 26 -13.30 -4.20 8.61
C TYR A 26 -14.02 -4.87 9.78
N ALA A 27 -13.27 -5.27 10.82
CA ALA A 27 -13.84 -5.92 11.99
C ALA A 27 -14.62 -4.96 12.92
N ILE A 28 -14.39 -3.65 12.81
CA ILE A 28 -15.05 -2.64 13.67
C ILE A 28 -16.38 -2.21 13.06
N ASP A 29 -16.35 -1.56 11.90
CA ASP A 29 -17.54 -0.93 11.31
C ASP A 29 -17.35 -0.62 9.80
N PRO A 30 -18.39 -0.75 8.95
CA PRO A 30 -18.31 -0.47 7.51
C PRO A 30 -17.87 0.95 7.15
N TYR A 31 -18.27 1.97 7.91
CA TYR A 31 -17.86 3.36 7.68
C TYR A 31 -16.38 3.56 8.02
N VAL A 32 -15.90 2.98 9.11
CA VAL A 32 -14.48 3.01 9.49
C VAL A 32 -13.62 2.31 8.42
N PHE A 33 -14.11 1.18 7.90
CA PHE A 33 -13.50 0.51 6.76
C PHE A 33 -13.47 1.41 5.51
N GLY A 34 -14.56 2.11 5.21
CA GLY A 34 -14.65 3.17 4.19
C GLY A 34 -13.52 4.19 4.25
N PHE A 35 -13.41 4.87 5.40
CA PHE A 35 -12.39 5.89 5.60
C PHE A 35 -10.97 5.30 5.56
N ALA A 36 -10.78 4.09 6.11
CA ALA A 36 -9.49 3.40 6.09
C ALA A 36 -9.04 3.08 4.64
N VAL A 37 -9.93 2.54 3.81
CA VAL A 37 -9.63 2.21 2.40
C VAL A 37 -9.25 3.46 1.63
N LEU A 38 -9.97 4.57 1.80
CA LEU A 38 -9.67 5.83 1.10
C LEU A 38 -8.35 6.44 1.57
N GLY A 39 -8.14 6.56 2.88
CA GLY A 39 -6.93 7.15 3.46
C GLY A 39 -5.68 6.33 3.18
N LEU A 40 -5.74 5.02 3.40
CA LEU A 40 -4.63 4.10 3.14
C LEU A 40 -4.40 3.91 1.64
N GLY A 41 -5.46 3.98 0.82
CA GLY A 41 -5.36 3.99 -0.63
C GLY A 41 -4.58 5.19 -1.15
N ALA A 42 -4.88 6.40 -0.67
CA ALA A 42 -4.15 7.61 -1.02
C ALA A 42 -2.66 7.52 -0.62
N ALA A 43 -2.37 7.06 0.61
CA ALA A 43 -1.00 6.83 1.07
C ALA A 43 -0.26 5.79 0.21
N THR A 44 -0.95 4.72 -0.17
CA THR A 44 -0.40 3.69 -1.07
C THR A 44 -0.09 4.27 -2.45
N GLY A 45 -0.93 5.16 -2.99
CA GLY A 45 -0.66 5.88 -4.24
C GLY A 45 0.62 6.72 -4.18
N LEU A 46 0.82 7.47 -3.10
CA LEU A 46 2.05 8.24 -2.87
C LEU A 46 3.29 7.33 -2.75
N LEU A 47 3.14 6.16 -2.12
CA LEU A 47 4.21 5.18 -2.02
C LEU A 47 4.53 4.52 -3.35
N CYS A 48 3.54 4.24 -4.19
CA CYS A 48 3.75 3.77 -5.56
C CYS A 48 4.57 4.78 -6.38
N PHE A 49 4.24 6.08 -6.29
CA PHE A 49 5.00 7.12 -6.96
C PHE A 49 6.46 7.18 -6.47
N SER A 50 6.66 7.22 -5.15
CA SER A 50 8.01 7.28 -4.57
C SER A 50 8.84 6.02 -4.84
N GLY A 51 8.24 4.83 -4.80
CA GLY A 51 8.93 3.57 -5.12
C GLY A 51 9.21 3.40 -6.60
N GLY A 52 8.33 3.89 -7.47
CA GLY A 52 8.60 3.99 -8.91
C GLY A 52 9.81 4.89 -9.19
N LEU A 53 9.86 6.07 -8.55
CA LEU A 53 11.03 6.96 -8.62
C LEU A 53 12.30 6.28 -8.10
N PHE A 54 12.23 5.53 -6.99
CA PHE A 54 13.38 4.77 -6.49
C PHE A 54 13.91 3.78 -7.53
N VAL A 55 13.03 3.00 -8.15
CA VAL A 55 13.39 1.98 -9.15
C VAL A 55 14.01 2.58 -10.41
N VAL A 56 13.50 3.73 -10.86
CA VAL A 56 13.95 4.44 -12.07
C VAL A 56 15.25 5.21 -11.81
N LEU A 57 15.33 5.96 -10.71
CA LEU A 57 16.43 6.90 -10.44
C LEU A 57 17.64 6.25 -9.75
N ASN A 58 17.56 4.99 -9.29
CA ASN A 58 18.67 4.29 -8.66
C ASN A 58 19.13 3.07 -9.47
N PRO A 59 19.80 3.26 -10.64
CA PRO A 59 20.30 2.18 -11.48
C PRO A 59 21.39 1.33 -10.80
N GLY A 60 21.98 1.80 -9.70
CA GLY A 60 22.91 1.03 -8.86
C GLY A 60 22.26 0.12 -7.81
N ALA A 61 20.94 0.22 -7.57
CA ALA A 61 20.27 -0.65 -6.61
C ALA A 61 20.17 -2.08 -7.14
N SER A 62 20.30 -3.08 -6.26
CA SER A 62 20.27 -4.49 -6.64
C SER A 62 18.92 -4.86 -7.29
N ARG A 63 18.95 -5.80 -8.25
CA ARG A 63 17.72 -6.28 -8.91
C ARG A 63 16.71 -6.82 -7.89
N TRP A 64 17.20 -7.50 -6.87
CA TRP A 64 16.39 -8.00 -5.75
C TRP A 64 15.71 -6.88 -4.98
N ALA A 65 16.44 -5.82 -4.62
CA ALA A 65 15.86 -4.67 -3.93
C ALA A 65 14.72 -4.02 -4.73
N ARG A 66 14.94 -3.79 -6.03
CA ARG A 66 13.89 -3.22 -6.91
C ARG A 66 12.71 -4.16 -7.06
N GLY A 67 12.97 -5.46 -7.24
CA GLY A 67 11.95 -6.48 -7.34
C GLY A 67 11.07 -6.53 -6.08
N THR A 68 11.67 -6.53 -4.90
CA THR A 68 10.93 -6.50 -3.63
C THR A 68 10.04 -5.27 -3.50
N VAL A 69 10.56 -4.08 -3.86
CA VAL A 69 9.76 -2.83 -3.85
C VAL A 69 8.57 -2.94 -4.79
N LEU A 70 8.80 -3.34 -6.05
CA LEU A 70 7.72 -3.46 -7.05
C LEU A 70 6.66 -4.49 -6.64
N VAL A 71 7.08 -5.68 -6.20
CA VAL A 71 6.15 -6.73 -5.74
C VAL A 71 5.35 -6.25 -4.53
N SER A 72 5.99 -5.61 -3.56
CA SER A 72 5.30 -5.10 -2.37
C SER A 72 4.26 -4.04 -2.72
N LEU A 73 4.61 -3.14 -3.65
CA LEU A 73 3.69 -2.10 -4.13
C LEU A 73 2.53 -2.70 -4.94
N LEU A 74 2.79 -3.68 -5.81
CA LEU A 74 1.74 -4.37 -6.57
C LEU A 74 0.76 -5.07 -5.64
N LEU A 75 1.26 -5.77 -4.60
CA LEU A 75 0.43 -6.40 -3.59
C LEU A 75 -0.39 -5.37 -2.80
N ALA A 76 0.23 -4.24 -2.42
CA ALA A 76 -0.48 -3.17 -1.72
C ALA A 76 -1.61 -2.57 -2.57
N VAL A 77 -1.35 -2.32 -3.86
CA VAL A 77 -2.36 -1.84 -4.81
C VAL A 77 -3.48 -2.87 -4.98
N ALA A 78 -3.15 -4.15 -5.16
CA ALA A 78 -4.15 -5.21 -5.28
C ALA A 78 -5.04 -5.29 -4.04
N LEU A 79 -4.45 -5.12 -2.85
CA LEU A 79 -5.19 -5.12 -1.59
C LEU A 79 -6.14 -3.92 -1.46
N VAL A 80 -5.69 -2.72 -1.85
CA VAL A 80 -6.55 -1.50 -1.88
C VAL A 80 -7.69 -1.67 -2.88
N VAL A 81 -7.41 -2.15 -4.09
CA VAL A 81 -8.43 -2.38 -5.13
C VAL A 81 -9.44 -3.44 -4.68
N GLY A 82 -8.97 -4.55 -4.09
CA GLY A 82 -9.84 -5.56 -3.51
C GLY A 82 -10.71 -4.99 -2.38
N SER A 83 -10.15 -4.11 -1.55
CA SER A 83 -10.90 -3.47 -0.46
C SER A 83 -11.94 -2.47 -0.98
N LEU A 84 -11.65 -1.74 -2.07
CA LEU A 84 -12.63 -0.89 -2.76
C LEU A 84 -13.78 -1.71 -3.36
N ALA A 85 -13.48 -2.89 -3.92
CA ALA A 85 -14.50 -3.79 -4.43
C ALA A 85 -15.41 -4.30 -3.29
N VAL A 86 -14.84 -4.67 -2.14
CA VAL A 86 -15.61 -4.99 -0.92
C VAL A 86 -16.44 -3.78 -0.50
N LEU A 87 -15.89 -2.57 -0.56
CA LEU A 87 -16.60 -1.34 -0.20
C LEU A 87 -17.89 -1.15 -1.02
N GLY A 88 -17.82 -1.46 -2.31
CA GLY A 88 -18.96 -1.38 -3.24
C GLY A 88 -20.06 -2.40 -2.95
N THR A 89 -19.82 -3.40 -2.10
CA THR A 89 -20.84 -4.38 -1.70
C THR A 89 -21.69 -3.91 -0.52
N PHE A 90 -21.25 -2.89 0.23
CA PHE A 90 -22.02 -2.36 1.34
C PHE A 90 -23.22 -1.53 0.84
N ARG A 91 -24.39 -1.77 1.44
CA ARG A 91 -25.56 -0.91 1.26
C ARG A 91 -25.44 0.27 2.22
N TRP A 92 -24.95 1.38 1.70
CA TRP A 92 -24.99 2.67 2.39
C TRP A 92 -26.47 3.08 2.46
N ALA A 93 -27.01 3.11 3.69
CA ALA A 93 -28.41 3.40 3.97
C ALA A 93 -28.85 4.77 3.42
#